data_AF-U5W9F0-F1
#
_entry.id   AF-U5W9F0-F1
#
_cell.length_a   1.000
_cell.length_b   1.000
_cell.length_c   1.000
_cell.angle_alpha   90.00
_cell.angle_beta   90.00
_cell.angle_gamma   90.00
#
_symmetry.space_group_name_H-M   'P 1'
#
loop_
_entity.id
_entity.type
_entity.pdbx_description
1 polymer ?
#
loop_
_entity_poly.entity_id
_entity_poly.type
_entity_poly.pdbx_seq_one_letter_code
_entity_poly.pdbx_strand_id
1 'polypeptide(L)'
;MADEQINTEAAEGERDRRFHGGAPAHLDDDQLARRTEAERVEAGIDAYDPNDVPPATDEDPQTDPATSEVYQDITAVTARQESEGETAPLSPDNPFPPTRYAEQ
;
A
#
# COMPACT_ATOMS: atom_id res chain seq x y z
N MET A 1 -7.24 9.02 40.89
CA MET A 1 -7.10 9.01 39.43
C MET A 1 -7.15 7.55 39.03
N ALA A 2 -8.26 7.12 38.44
CA ALA A 2 -8.52 5.71 38.15
C ALA A 2 -7.83 5.31 36.83
N ASP A 3 -7.17 4.16 36.83
CA ASP A 3 -6.67 3.50 35.62
C ASP A 3 -7.86 3.11 34.73
N GLU A 4 -8.00 3.80 33.61
CA GLU A 4 -9.05 3.53 32.64
C GLU A 4 -8.63 2.32 31.78
N GLN A 5 -9.24 1.17 32.09
CA GLN A 5 -9.12 -0.05 31.31
C GLN A 5 -9.80 0.16 29.95
N ILE A 6 -9.01 0.36 28.91
CA ILE A 6 -9.50 0.38 27.53
C ILE A 6 -9.85 -1.06 27.13
N ASN A 7 -11.10 -1.45 27.40
CA ASN A 7 -11.69 -2.67 26.90
C ASN A 7 -12.19 -2.41 25.47
N THR A 8 -11.39 -2.76 24.47
CA THR A 8 -11.87 -2.86 23.09
C THR A 8 -12.71 -4.13 22.95
N GLU A 9 -14.02 -3.97 22.75
CA GLU A 9 -15.03 -5.04 22.61
C GLU A 9 -14.73 -6.05 21.49
N ALA A 10 -13.83 -5.71 20.55
CA ALA A 10 -13.41 -6.58 19.44
C ALA A 10 -12.60 -7.84 19.84
N ALA A 11 -12.31 -8.07 21.12
CA ALA A 11 -11.40 -9.14 21.57
C ALA A 11 -11.98 -10.04 22.67
N GLU A 12 -13.29 -10.30 22.66
CA GLU A 12 -13.95 -11.22 23.61
C GLU A 12 -13.81 -12.71 23.24
N GLY A 13 -12.61 -13.14 22.84
CA GLY A 13 -12.28 -14.54 22.61
C GLY A 13 -11.10 -14.98 23.48
N GLU A 14 -11.14 -16.22 24.01
CA GLU A 14 -10.02 -16.81 24.75
C GLU A 14 -8.77 -16.82 23.85
N ARG A 15 -7.79 -15.98 24.18
CA ARG A 15 -6.56 -15.84 23.40
C ARG A 15 -5.71 -17.10 23.55
N ASP A 16 -5.70 -17.95 22.52
CA ASP A 16 -4.82 -19.12 22.46
C ASP A 16 -3.36 -18.67 22.30
N ARG A 17 -2.63 -18.61 23.41
CA ARG A 17 -1.23 -18.14 23.46
C ARG A 17 -0.23 -19.13 22.87
N ARG A 18 -0.69 -20.30 22.40
CA ARG A 18 0.17 -21.28 21.71
C ARG A 18 0.47 -20.88 20.28
N PHE A 19 -0.36 -20.01 19.71
CA PHE A 19 -0.15 -19.40 18.42
C PHE A 19 0.12 -17.92 18.64
N HIS A 20 1.19 -17.39 18.06
CA HIS A 20 1.32 -15.93 17.94
C HIS A 20 0.07 -15.43 17.20
N GLY A 21 -0.47 -14.28 17.60
CA GLY A 21 -1.72 -13.70 17.09
C GLY A 21 -1.68 -13.25 15.62
N GLY A 22 -1.16 -14.09 14.74
CA GLY A 22 -1.31 -13.98 13.29
C GLY A 22 -2.57 -14.69 12.84
N ALA A 23 -3.00 -14.38 11.62
CA ALA A 23 -4.09 -15.10 10.99
C ALA A 23 -3.72 -16.58 10.82
N PRO A 24 -4.69 -17.51 10.95
CA PRO A 24 -4.47 -18.91 10.69
C PRO A 24 -3.96 -19.11 9.24
N ALA A 25 -3.18 -20.18 9.02
CA ALA A 25 -2.63 -20.49 7.70
C ALA A 25 -3.71 -20.68 6.62
N HIS A 26 -4.93 -21.07 7.03
CA HIS A 26 -6.10 -21.18 6.17
C HIS A 26 -7.30 -20.55 6.85
N LEU A 27 -7.88 -19.55 6.19
CA LEU A 27 -9.19 -19.01 6.55
C LEU A 27 -10.27 -19.90 5.92
N ASP A 28 -11.42 -19.97 6.58
CA ASP A 28 -12.61 -20.60 6.02
C ASP A 28 -13.26 -19.60 5.07
N ASP A 29 -13.05 -19.79 3.77
CA ASP A 29 -13.55 -18.90 2.71
C ASP A 29 -15.09 -18.81 2.71
N ASP A 30 -15.79 -19.90 3.06
CA ASP A 30 -17.26 -19.92 3.14
C ASP A 30 -17.75 -19.08 4.34
N GLN A 31 -17.04 -19.17 5.47
CA GLN A 31 -17.31 -18.30 6.62
C GLN A 31 -17.03 -16.84 6.31
N LEU A 32 -15.90 -16.55 5.65
CA LEU A 32 -15.51 -15.21 5.25
C LEU A 32 -16.56 -14.60 4.30
N ALA A 33 -16.99 -15.35 3.29
CA ALA A 33 -18.01 -14.91 2.33
C ALA A 33 -19.33 -14.57 3.03
N ARG A 34 -19.79 -15.40 3.99
CA ARG A 34 -21.01 -15.13 4.76
C ARG A 34 -20.90 -13.88 5.62
N ARG A 35 -19.75 -13.63 6.26
CA ARG A 35 -19.53 -12.43 7.08
C ARG A 35 -19.53 -11.17 6.23
N THR A 36 -18.80 -11.19 5.12
CA THR A 36 -18.75 -10.07 4.17
C THR A 36 -20.14 -9.70 3.66
N GLU A 37 -20.98 -10.69 3.35
CA GLU A 37 -22.36 -10.42 2.92
C GLU A 37 -23.23 -9.85 4.04
N ALA A 38 -23.12 -10.38 5.27
CA ALA A 38 -23.85 -9.85 6.41
C ALA A 38 -23.48 -8.38 6.70
N GLU A 39 -22.18 -8.06 6.65
CA GLU A 39 -21.68 -6.69 6.82
C GLU A 39 -22.16 -5.77 5.69
N ARG A 40 -22.18 -6.26 4.45
CA ARG A 40 -22.71 -5.51 3.29
C ARG A 40 -24.18 -5.16 3.49
N VAL A 41 -25.00 -6.14 3.89
CA VAL A 41 -26.44 -5.95 4.16
C VAL A 41 -26.68 -5.00 5.32
N GLU A 42 -25.93 -5.15 6.42
CA GLU A 42 -26.02 -4.27 7.59
C GLU A 42 -25.64 -2.83 7.25
N ALA A 43 -24.57 -2.65 6.47
CA ALA A 43 -24.13 -1.33 6.01
C ALA A 43 -25.03 -0.75 4.90
N GLY A 44 -25.99 -1.53 4.38
CA GLY A 44 -26.85 -1.13 3.26
C GLY A 44 -26.05 -0.82 1.99
N ILE A 45 -24.90 -1.47 1.81
CA ILE A 45 -24.01 -1.26 0.65
C ILE A 45 -24.50 -2.14 -0.49
N ASP A 46 -24.94 -1.52 -1.58
CA ASP A 46 -25.30 -2.24 -2.79
C ASP A 46 -24.08 -2.83 -3.50
N ALA A 47 -24.31 -3.81 -4.38
CA ALA A 47 -23.25 -4.30 -5.25
C ALA A 47 -22.74 -3.18 -6.16
N TYR A 48 -21.43 -3.13 -6.40
CA TYR A 48 -20.82 -2.14 -7.27
C TYR A 48 -21.40 -2.22 -8.70
N ASP A 49 -22.02 -1.13 -9.16
CA ASP A 49 -22.43 -0.91 -10.55
C ASP A 49 -21.47 0.12 -11.20
N PRO A 50 -20.70 -0.26 -12.24
CA PRO A 50 -19.87 0.68 -12.99
C PRO A 50 -20.62 1.89 -13.56
N ASN A 51 -21.95 1.79 -13.76
CA ASN A 51 -22.78 2.88 -14.25
C ASN A 51 -23.21 3.85 -13.14
N ASP A 52 -23.15 3.43 -11.87
CA ASP A 52 -23.43 4.28 -10.70
C ASP A 52 -22.19 5.06 -10.24
N VAL A 53 -21.04 4.85 -10.90
CA VAL A 53 -19.84 5.66 -10.68
C VAL A 53 -20.01 7.01 -11.37
N PRO A 54 -20.02 8.13 -10.63
CA PRO A 54 -20.05 9.46 -11.25
C PRO A 54 -18.86 9.62 -12.22
N PRO A 55 -19.02 10.36 -13.32
CA PRO A 55 -17.89 10.63 -14.20
C PRO A 55 -16.76 11.31 -13.41
N ALA A 56 -15.50 11.03 -13.79
CA ALA A 56 -14.37 11.79 -13.29
C ALA A 56 -14.54 13.25 -13.73
N THR A 57 -15.00 14.09 -12.81
CA THR A 57 -15.28 15.51 -13.05
C THR A 57 -14.12 16.41 -12.65
N ASP A 58 -13.10 15.84 -12.01
CA ASP A 58 -11.86 16.54 -11.73
C ASP A 58 -11.20 16.97 -13.04
N GLU A 59 -10.77 18.23 -13.10
CA GLU A 59 -10.05 18.74 -14.25
C GLU A 59 -8.70 18.06 -14.36
N ASP A 60 -8.33 17.65 -15.57
CA ASP A 60 -6.98 17.17 -15.82
C ASP A 60 -5.96 18.25 -15.43
N PRO A 61 -4.85 17.87 -14.78
CA PRO A 61 -3.80 18.82 -14.44
C PRO A 61 -3.31 19.50 -15.72
N GLN A 62 -3.31 20.84 -15.70
CA GLN A 62 -2.91 21.64 -16.86
C GLN A 62 -1.42 21.51 -17.21
N THR A 63 -0.61 21.00 -16.28
CA THR A 63 0.82 20.81 -16.45
C THR A 63 1.16 19.33 -16.37
N ASP A 64 2.07 18.91 -17.25
CA ASP A 64 2.70 17.61 -17.13
C ASP A 64 3.74 17.65 -16.01
N PRO A 65 3.56 16.89 -14.91
CA PRO A 65 4.53 16.87 -13.81
C PRO A 65 5.93 16.44 -14.26
N ALA A 66 6.06 15.62 -15.31
CA ALA A 66 7.35 15.19 -15.85
C ALA A 66 8.15 16.34 -16.47
N THR A 67 7.48 17.43 -16.86
CA THR A 67 8.11 18.63 -17.40
C THR A 67 8.47 19.68 -16.34
N SER A 68 8.09 19.46 -15.08
CA SER A 68 8.40 20.40 -14.00
C SER A 68 9.91 20.47 -13.73
N GLU A 69 10.38 21.65 -13.30
CA GLU A 69 11.80 21.88 -12.95
C GLU A 69 12.28 20.87 -11.91
N VAL A 70 11.47 20.59 -10.88
CA VAL A 70 11.81 19.62 -9.84
C VAL A 70 12.08 18.23 -10.43
N TYR A 71 11.24 17.76 -11.35
CA TYR A 71 11.42 16.45 -11.98
C TYR A 71 12.65 16.43 -12.91
N GLN A 72 12.88 17.52 -13.65
CA GLN A 72 14.06 17.64 -14.51
C GLN A 72 15.35 17.67 -13.69
N ASP A 73 15.38 18.39 -12.58
CA ASP A 73 16.53 18.48 -11.68
C ASP A 73 16.86 17.11 -11.07
N ILE A 74 15.87 16.37 -10.59
CA ILE A 74 16.05 15.01 -10.08
C ILE A 74 16.68 14.12 -11.16
N THR A 75 16.13 14.17 -12.37
CA THR A 75 16.60 13.36 -13.50
C THR A 75 18.03 13.74 -13.92
N ALA A 76 18.35 15.04 -13.94
CA ALA A 76 19.68 15.54 -14.25
C ALA A 76 20.72 15.11 -13.20
N VAL A 77 20.35 15.12 -11.92
CA VAL A 77 21.21 14.62 -10.84
C VAL A 77 21.51 13.13 -11.02
N THR A 78 20.50 12.29 -11.31
CA THR A 78 20.71 10.87 -11.60
C THR A 78 21.62 10.66 -12.80
N ALA A 79 21.37 11.37 -13.90
CA ALA A 79 22.19 11.27 -15.11
C ALA A 79 23.66 11.64 -14.87
N ARG A 80 23.92 12.69 -14.08
CA ARG A 80 25.28 13.05 -13.66
C ARG A 80 25.93 11.93 -12.86
N GLN A 81 25.27 11.40 -11.83
CA GLN A 81 25.81 10.33 -10.98
C GLN A 81 26.15 9.07 -11.78
N GLU A 82 25.30 8.69 -12.74
CA GLU A 82 25.57 7.56 -13.63
C GLU A 82 26.76 7.84 -14.56
N SER A 83 26.89 9.07 -15.09
CA SER A 83 28.00 9.45 -15.96
C SER A 83 29.35 9.52 -15.21
N GLU A 84 29.32 9.88 -13.94
CA GLU A 84 30.49 9.94 -13.04
C GLU A 84 30.78 8.56 -12.41
N GLY A 85 29.92 7.56 -12.62
CA GLY A 85 30.07 6.21 -12.08
C GLY A 85 29.75 6.09 -10.58
N GLU A 86 29.12 7.11 -9.97
CA GLU A 86 28.66 7.08 -8.57
C GLU A 86 27.52 6.07 -8.38
N THR A 87 26.69 5.88 -9.41
CA THR A 87 25.58 4.92 -9.43
C THR A 87 25.57 4.14 -10.75
N ALA A 88 25.10 2.89 -10.72
CA ALA A 88 24.87 2.10 -11.93
C ALA A 88 23.38 2.12 -12.31
N PRO A 89 23.03 2.23 -13.61
CA PRO A 89 21.63 2.14 -14.05
C PRO A 89 21.06 0.76 -13.75
N LEU A 90 19.74 0.70 -13.56
CA LEU A 90 19.04 -0.57 -13.38
C LEU A 90 19.09 -1.37 -14.69
N SER A 91 19.49 -2.62 -14.60
CA SER A 91 19.57 -3.56 -15.73
C SER A 91 19.21 -4.98 -15.26
N PRO A 92 18.99 -5.95 -16.15
CA PRO A 92 18.77 -7.34 -15.74
C PRO A 92 19.92 -7.93 -14.89
N ASP A 93 21.15 -7.47 -15.14
CA ASP A 93 22.35 -7.86 -14.38
C ASP A 93 22.53 -7.05 -13.09
N ASN A 94 21.84 -5.90 -12.98
CA ASN A 94 21.78 -5.04 -11.81
C ASN A 94 20.31 -4.64 -11.49
N PRO A 95 19.44 -5.62 -11.15
CA PRO A 95 18.00 -5.38 -11.05
C PRO A 95 17.59 -4.68 -9.76
N PHE A 96 18.52 -4.57 -8.81
CA PHE A 96 18.33 -3.90 -7.53
C PHE A 96 19.41 -2.83 -7.37
N PRO A 97 19.11 -1.74 -6.65
CA PRO A 97 20.15 -0.79 -6.25
C PRO A 97 21.26 -1.53 -5.49
N PRO A 98 22.52 -1.12 -5.64
CA PRO A 98 23.63 -1.86 -5.04
C PRO A 98 23.50 -1.81 -3.51
N THR A 99 23.73 -2.95 -2.85
CA THR A 99 23.64 -3.05 -1.37
C THR A 99 24.77 -2.31 -0.66
N ARG A 100 25.78 -1.85 -1.41
CA ARG A 100 26.90 -0.99 -0.99
C ARG A 100 27.29 -0.07 -2.14
N TYR A 101 27.72 1.16 -1.84
CA TYR A 101 28.32 2.04 -2.83
C TYR A 101 29.62 1.44 -3.39
N ALA A 102 29.99 1.78 -4.63
CA ALA A 102 31.30 1.42 -5.16
C ALA A 102 32.40 2.01 -4.26
N GLU A 103 33.38 1.19 -3.87
CA GLU A 103 34.54 1.68 -3.10
C GLU A 103 35.42 2.54 -4.02
N GLN A 104 35.81 3.73 -3.54
CA GLN A 104 36.64 4.71 -4.26
C GLN A 104 38.08 4.26 -4.44
#